data_AF-A0A3L8CAC3-F1
#
_entry.id   AF-A0A3L8CAC3-F1
#
_cell.length_a   1.000
_cell.length_b   1.000
_cell.length_c   1.000
_cell.angle_alpha   90.00
_cell.angle_beta   90.00
_cell.angle_gamma   90.00
#
_symmetry.space_group_name_H-M   'P 1'
#
loop_
_entity.id
_entity.type
_entity.pdbx_description
1 polymer ?
#
loop_
_entity_poly.entity_id
_entity_poly.type
_entity_poly.pdbx_seq_one_letter_code
_entity_poly.pdbx_strand_id
1 'polypeptide(L)'
;VHSCGTETAVSVPCMFSNMGRKDYNASQAKNEEGLLDVLKRAGLEVIWRDNQSGCKGTCDRVTLDDVSNLKDPTLCANSECRDEILLQGLQHFIDTLDKDTVLVLHQMGSHGPDYFKRYPKEYEHFTPVCESNALNNCSRESIVNGYDNTLVYTDHVLSTLIDLL
;
A
#
# COMPACT_ATOMS: atom_id res chain seq x y z
N VAL A 1 0.43 -3.89 -18.61
CA VAL A 1 -0.01 -4.60 -17.38
C VAL A 1 -1.47 -4.24 -17.11
N HIS A 2 -2.28 -5.16 -16.59
CA HIS A 2 -3.68 -4.91 -16.20
C HIS A 2 -3.97 -5.51 -14.82
N SER A 3 -4.85 -4.88 -14.04
CA SER A 3 -5.25 -5.37 -12.71
C SER A 3 -6.27 -6.53 -12.80
N CYS A 4 -6.41 -7.27 -11.69
CA CYS A 4 -7.47 -8.26 -11.49
C CYS A 4 -8.86 -7.62 -11.45
N GLY A 5 -9.01 -6.55 -10.66
CA GLY A 5 -10.26 -5.80 -10.49
C GLY A 5 -10.00 -4.29 -10.36
N THR A 6 -11.03 -3.56 -9.95
CA THR A 6 -10.99 -2.09 -9.78
C THR A 6 -11.10 -1.65 -8.33
N GLU A 7 -11.08 -2.60 -7.39
CA GLU A 7 -11.13 -2.35 -5.95
C GLU A 7 -10.12 -3.24 -5.21
N THR A 8 -9.63 -2.75 -4.08
CA THR A 8 -8.65 -3.46 -3.23
C THR A 8 -9.18 -4.81 -2.76
N ALA A 9 -10.47 -4.87 -2.38
CA ALA A 9 -11.12 -6.08 -1.86
C ALA A 9 -11.15 -7.26 -2.85
N VAL A 10 -11.13 -6.98 -4.16
CA VAL A 10 -11.05 -8.01 -5.21
C VAL A 10 -9.61 -8.20 -5.66
N SER A 11 -8.89 -7.11 -5.90
CA SER A 11 -7.59 -7.17 -6.57
C SER A 11 -6.51 -7.76 -5.68
N VAL A 12 -6.49 -7.44 -4.39
CA VAL A 12 -5.45 -7.93 -3.46
C VAL A 12 -5.58 -9.44 -3.26
N PRO A 13 -6.74 -10.02 -2.91
CA PRO A 13 -6.81 -11.47 -2.79
C PRO A 13 -6.64 -12.19 -4.14
N CYS A 14 -7.05 -11.60 -5.26
CA CYS A 14 -6.80 -12.18 -6.59
C CYS A 14 -5.31 -12.27 -6.93
N MET A 15 -4.54 -11.19 -6.78
CA MET A 15 -3.13 -11.17 -7.18
C MET A 15 -2.24 -12.12 -6.36
N PHE A 16 -2.64 -12.41 -5.11
CA PHE A 16 -1.94 -13.35 -4.24
C PHE A 16 -2.54 -14.77 -4.29
N SER A 17 -3.59 -15.01 -5.06
CA SER A 17 -4.15 -16.36 -5.27
C SER A 17 -3.40 -17.13 -6.36
N ASN A 18 -3.69 -18.42 -6.48
CA ASN A 18 -3.29 -19.25 -7.61
C ASN A 18 -4.20 -19.05 -8.85
N MET A 19 -5.18 -18.14 -8.81
CA MET A 19 -6.19 -17.95 -9.84
C MET A 19 -5.83 -16.81 -10.78
N GLY A 20 -6.05 -17.03 -12.08
CA GLY A 20 -6.01 -15.95 -13.06
C GLY A 20 -7.24 -15.05 -12.96
N ARG A 21 -7.12 -13.79 -13.39
CA ARG A 21 -8.20 -12.78 -13.37
C ARG A 21 -9.56 -13.29 -13.87
N LYS A 22 -9.59 -14.08 -14.94
CA LYS A 22 -10.83 -14.55 -15.58
C LYS A 22 -11.58 -15.58 -14.73
N ASP A 23 -10.85 -16.34 -13.92
CA ASP A 23 -11.34 -17.49 -13.17
C ASP A 23 -11.33 -17.25 -11.65
N TYR A 24 -11.04 -16.01 -11.23
CA TYR A 24 -10.96 -15.65 -9.83
C TYR A 24 -12.31 -15.83 -9.13
N ASN A 25 -12.30 -16.60 -8.04
CA ASN A 25 -13.44 -16.81 -7.16
C ASN A 25 -13.04 -16.47 -5.73
N ALA A 26 -13.64 -15.42 -5.15
CA ALA A 26 -13.27 -14.93 -3.82
C ALA A 26 -13.51 -15.97 -2.70
N SER A 27 -14.57 -16.77 -2.81
CA SER A 27 -14.86 -17.82 -1.82
C SER A 27 -13.81 -18.91 -1.87
N GLN A 28 -13.43 -19.37 -3.07
CA GLN A 28 -12.41 -20.38 -3.23
C GLN A 28 -11.04 -19.85 -2.81
N ALA A 29 -10.65 -18.65 -3.25
CA ALA A 29 -9.37 -18.03 -2.90
C ALA A 29 -9.18 -17.84 -1.39
N LYS A 30 -10.27 -17.58 -0.64
CA LYS A 30 -10.23 -17.47 0.82
C LYS A 30 -9.92 -18.81 1.52
N ASN A 31 -10.35 -19.92 0.91
CA ASN A 31 -10.25 -21.27 1.48
C ASN A 31 -9.09 -22.10 0.93
N GLU A 32 -8.29 -21.53 0.02
CA GLU A 32 -7.09 -22.15 -0.54
C GLU A 32 -5.83 -21.37 -0.14
N GLU A 33 -4.69 -22.04 -0.26
CA GLU A 33 -3.39 -21.39 -0.10
C GLU A 33 -3.09 -20.46 -1.27
N GLY A 34 -2.66 -19.24 -0.94
CA GLY A 34 -2.11 -18.28 -1.88
C GLY A 34 -0.59 -18.27 -1.88
N LEU A 35 -0.01 -17.33 -2.62
CA LEU A 35 1.43 -17.14 -2.76
C LEU A 35 2.13 -17.02 -1.39
N LEU A 36 1.58 -16.23 -0.47
CA LEU A 36 2.20 -16.00 0.84
C LEU A 36 2.27 -17.27 1.69
N ASP A 37 1.26 -18.13 1.61
CA ASP A 37 1.23 -19.43 2.30
C ASP A 37 2.30 -20.37 1.75
N VAL A 38 2.43 -20.42 0.42
CA VAL A 38 3.42 -21.27 -0.25
C VAL A 38 4.85 -20.81 0.09
N LEU A 39 5.11 -19.50 0.09
CA LEU A 39 6.41 -18.95 0.48
C LEU A 39 6.77 -19.29 1.93
N LYS A 40 5.82 -19.11 2.85
CA LYS A 40 6.00 -19.47 4.26
C LYS A 40 6.25 -20.97 4.43
N ARG A 41 5.49 -21.82 3.74
CA ARG A 41 5.70 -23.28 3.76
C ARG A 41 7.06 -23.69 3.17
N ALA A 42 7.56 -22.95 2.19
CA ALA A 42 8.89 -23.18 1.61
C ALA A 42 10.04 -22.78 2.56
N GLY A 43 9.75 -22.20 3.73
CA GLY A 43 10.73 -21.87 4.75
C GLY A 43 11.16 -20.40 4.79
N LEU A 44 10.54 -19.53 3.99
CA LEU A 44 10.80 -18.09 4.03
C LEU A 44 10.05 -17.45 5.19
N GLU A 45 10.65 -16.43 5.80
CA GLU A 45 9.94 -15.51 6.68
C GLU A 45 9.04 -14.62 5.80
N VAL A 46 7.75 -14.52 6.11
CA VAL A 46 6.79 -13.72 5.33
C VAL A 46 6.10 -12.72 6.23
N ILE A 47 6.28 -11.44 5.90
CA ILE A 47 5.76 -10.31 6.68
C ILE A 47 4.95 -9.42 5.75
N TRP A 48 3.77 -9.01 6.21
CA TRP A 48 2.93 -8.02 5.57
C TRP A 48 2.94 -6.76 6.43
N ARG A 49 3.54 -5.67 5.94
CA ARG A 49 3.49 -4.37 6.57
C ARG A 49 2.43 -3.50 5.90
N ASP A 50 1.39 -3.14 6.66
CA ASP A 50 0.19 -2.49 6.13
C ASP A 50 0.13 -1.01 6.53
N ASN A 51 -0.05 -0.13 5.54
CA ASN A 51 -0.44 1.26 5.73
C ASN A 51 -1.78 1.58 5.03
N GLN A 52 -2.64 0.57 4.88
CA GLN A 52 -3.93 0.69 4.21
C GLN A 52 -5.06 0.33 5.21
N SER A 53 -6.28 0.10 4.74
CA SER A 53 -7.38 -0.44 5.54
C SER A 53 -7.32 -1.97 5.63
N GLY A 54 -6.11 -2.53 5.69
CA GLY A 54 -5.84 -3.96 5.84
C GLY A 54 -5.67 -4.75 4.55
N CYS A 55 -5.20 -5.99 4.72
CA CYS A 55 -4.79 -6.90 3.64
C CYS A 55 -5.93 -7.72 3.01
N LYS A 56 -7.20 -7.44 3.35
CA LYS A 56 -8.39 -8.08 2.75
C LYS A 56 -8.39 -9.63 2.86
N GLY A 57 -7.85 -10.16 3.95
CA GLY A 57 -7.76 -11.60 4.22
C GLY A 57 -6.50 -12.27 3.66
N THR A 58 -5.73 -11.58 2.81
CA THR A 58 -4.54 -12.14 2.16
C THR A 58 -3.40 -12.41 3.13
N CYS A 59 -3.29 -11.62 4.20
CA CYS A 59 -2.22 -11.72 5.19
C CYS A 59 -2.60 -12.52 6.44
N ASP A 60 -3.81 -13.08 6.54
CA ASP A 60 -4.36 -13.72 7.76
C ASP A 60 -3.49 -14.89 8.29
N ARG A 61 -2.62 -15.45 7.46
CA ARG A 61 -1.79 -16.63 7.75
C ARG A 61 -0.29 -16.33 7.82
N VAL A 62 0.11 -15.07 7.71
CA VAL A 62 1.51 -14.60 7.83
C VAL A 62 1.63 -13.52 8.90
N THR A 63 2.85 -13.06 9.18
CA THR A 63 3.07 -12.01 10.18
C THR A 63 2.54 -10.69 9.65
N LEU A 64 1.64 -10.04 10.39
CA LEU A 64 1.13 -8.71 10.08
C LEU A 64 1.81 -7.67 10.96
N ASP A 65 2.38 -6.65 10.33
CA ASP A 65 2.92 -5.43 10.95
C ASP A 65 2.06 -4.24 10.51
N ASP A 66 1.05 -3.90 11.32
CA ASP A 66 0.12 -2.80 11.01
C ASP A 66 0.70 -1.46 11.47
N VAL A 67 1.09 -0.63 10.51
CA VAL A 67 1.64 0.71 10.74
C VAL A 67 0.63 1.83 10.42
N SER A 68 -0.58 1.48 9.97
CA SER A 68 -1.60 2.43 9.51
C SER A 68 -2.14 3.37 10.59
N ASN A 69 -2.01 2.96 11.87
CA ASN A 69 -2.52 3.68 13.04
C ASN A 69 -1.42 4.14 14.00
N LEU A 70 -0.17 4.19 13.55
CA LEU A 70 0.92 4.75 14.35
C LEU A 70 0.67 6.24 14.63
N LYS A 71 1.34 6.75 15.66
CA LYS A 71 1.19 8.13 16.14
C LYS A 71 2.43 8.97 15.84
N ASP A 72 3.08 8.69 14.71
CA ASP A 72 4.22 9.49 14.27
C ASP A 72 3.74 10.92 13.99
N PRO A 73 4.31 11.95 14.66
CA PRO A 73 3.80 13.32 14.56
C PRO A 73 4.08 13.96 13.19
N THR A 74 4.97 13.37 12.38
CA THR A 74 5.38 13.89 11.07
C THR A 74 4.63 13.20 9.95
N LEU A 75 4.49 11.87 10.06
CA LEU A 75 3.95 11.01 9.01
C LEU A 75 2.46 10.71 9.18
N CYS A 76 1.91 10.85 10.37
CA CYS A 76 0.52 10.49 10.67
C CYS A 76 -0.31 11.69 11.12
N ALA A 77 -1.50 11.84 10.55
CA ALA A 77 -2.46 12.86 10.91
C ALA A 77 -3.90 12.34 10.72
N ASN A 78 -4.80 12.70 11.64
CA ASN A 78 -6.23 12.34 11.56
C ASN A 78 -6.49 10.84 11.38
N SER A 79 -5.70 9.98 12.05
CA SER A 79 -5.79 8.52 11.97
C SER A 79 -5.44 7.93 10.59
N GLU A 80 -4.68 8.64 9.78
CA GLU A 80 -4.07 8.11 8.55
C GLU A 80 -2.58 8.47 8.54
N CYS A 81 -1.74 7.57 8.03
CA CYS A 81 -0.32 7.80 7.85
C CYS A 81 0.04 7.87 6.36
N ARG A 82 1.01 8.71 6.03
CA ARG A 82 1.62 8.75 4.69
C ARG A 82 2.61 7.60 4.53
N ASP A 83 2.78 7.13 3.30
CA ASP A 83 3.46 5.85 3.02
C ASP A 83 4.93 5.74 3.42
N GLU A 84 5.65 6.84 3.65
CA GLU A 84 6.98 6.81 4.29
C GLU A 84 6.96 6.11 5.66
N ILE A 85 5.81 6.00 6.33
CA ILE A 85 5.67 5.22 7.57
C ILE A 85 6.06 3.75 7.38
N LEU A 86 5.88 3.20 6.17
CA LEU A 86 6.27 1.82 5.85
C LEU A 86 7.80 1.63 5.92
N LEU A 87 8.57 2.70 5.70
CA LEU A 87 10.03 2.71 5.71
C LEU A 87 10.60 2.96 7.11
N GLN A 88 9.78 3.36 8.07
CA GLN A 88 10.23 3.60 9.44
C GLN A 88 10.80 2.30 10.04
N GLY A 89 12.06 2.39 10.51
CA GLY A 89 12.79 1.25 11.08
C GLY A 89 13.19 0.18 10.07
N LEU A 90 12.95 0.37 8.76
CA LEU A 90 13.17 -0.66 7.75
C LEU A 90 14.66 -1.00 7.57
N GLN A 91 15.57 -0.02 7.62
CA GLN A 91 17.01 -0.29 7.57
C GLN A 91 17.46 -1.24 8.69
N HIS A 92 17.06 -0.95 9.93
CA HIS A 92 17.40 -1.81 11.07
C HIS A 92 16.81 -3.21 10.92
N PHE A 93 15.59 -3.31 10.42
CA PHE A 93 14.97 -4.59 10.11
C PHE A 93 15.81 -5.37 9.09
N ILE A 94 16.23 -4.74 7.98
CA ILE A 94 17.09 -5.36 6.95
C ILE A 94 18.43 -5.80 7.54
N ASP A 95 19.10 -4.93 8.31
CA ASP A 95 20.41 -5.20 8.91
C ASP A 95 20.39 -6.37 9.93
N THR A 96 19.20 -6.71 10.45
CA THR A 96 19.01 -7.76 11.46
C THR A 96 18.38 -9.05 10.92
N LEU A 97 18.15 -9.15 9.60
CA LEU A 97 17.63 -10.36 8.98
C LEU A 97 18.61 -11.53 9.14
N ASP A 98 18.10 -12.66 9.63
CA ASP A 98 18.84 -13.92 9.77
C ASP A 98 18.26 -15.06 8.91
N LYS A 99 17.23 -14.77 8.10
CA LYS A 99 16.55 -15.69 7.19
C LYS A 99 16.17 -15.01 5.88
N ASP A 100 16.05 -15.81 4.82
CA ASP A 100 15.41 -15.38 3.58
C ASP A 100 13.98 -14.91 3.86
N THR A 101 13.70 -13.66 3.50
CA THR A 101 12.48 -12.95 3.92
C THR A 101 11.77 -12.31 2.73
N VAL A 102 10.45 -12.45 2.71
CA VAL A 102 9.54 -11.71 1.82
C VAL A 102 8.76 -10.70 2.65
N LEU A 103 9.04 -9.43 2.45
CA LEU A 103 8.32 -8.31 3.05
C LEU A 103 7.39 -7.68 2.01
N VAL A 104 6.09 -7.68 2.28
CA VAL A 104 5.09 -6.97 1.48
C VAL A 104 4.81 -5.63 2.14
N LEU A 105 4.98 -4.53 1.39
CA LEU A 105 4.61 -3.19 1.82
C LEU A 105 3.30 -2.77 1.13
N HIS A 106 2.20 -2.68 1.88
CA HIS A 106 0.89 -2.32 1.34
C HIS A 106 0.60 -0.84 1.56
N GLN A 107 0.85 -0.05 0.52
CA GLN A 107 0.71 1.41 0.50
C GLN A 107 -0.75 1.87 0.46
N MET A 108 -1.00 3.07 1.01
CA MET A 108 -2.21 3.85 0.74
C MET A 108 -2.18 4.40 -0.70
N GLY A 109 -1.01 4.82 -1.17
CA GLY A 109 -0.77 5.35 -2.50
C GLY A 109 -1.71 6.50 -2.85
N SER A 110 -2.35 6.40 -4.00
CA SER A 110 -3.27 7.41 -4.53
C SER A 110 -4.73 7.23 -4.05
N HIS A 111 -4.98 6.62 -2.90
CA HIS A 111 -6.36 6.39 -2.43
C HIS A 111 -7.12 7.72 -2.25
N GLY A 112 -8.23 7.86 -2.98
CA GLY A 112 -9.15 9.00 -2.88
C GLY A 112 -10.23 8.81 -1.81
N PRO A 113 -11.19 9.74 -1.69
CA PRO A 113 -11.28 10.99 -2.43
C PRO A 113 -10.28 12.06 -1.95
N ASP A 114 -9.70 11.92 -0.76
CA ASP A 114 -8.78 12.90 -0.17
C ASP A 114 -7.36 12.86 -0.75
N TYR A 115 -7.18 13.02 -2.07
CA TYR A 115 -5.85 12.95 -2.71
C TYR A 115 -4.82 13.91 -2.09
N PHE A 116 -5.26 15.11 -1.70
CA PHE A 116 -4.43 16.15 -1.07
C PHE A 116 -3.81 15.73 0.28
N LYS A 117 -4.30 14.66 0.91
CA LYS A 117 -3.73 14.12 2.15
C LYS A 117 -2.63 13.07 1.91
N ARG A 118 -2.44 12.60 0.68
CA ARG A 118 -1.53 11.49 0.36
C ARG A 118 -0.06 11.90 0.35
N TYR A 119 0.26 13.19 0.32
CA TYR A 119 1.61 13.70 0.23
C TYR A 119 1.89 14.86 1.20
N PRO A 120 3.15 15.07 1.62
CA PRO A 120 3.61 16.31 2.24
C PRO A 120 3.67 17.49 1.24
N LYS A 121 3.64 18.73 1.75
CA LYS A 121 3.57 19.93 0.91
C LYS A 121 4.75 20.07 -0.06
N GLU A 122 5.93 19.57 0.30
CA GLU A 122 7.12 19.58 -0.57
C GLU A 122 6.96 18.75 -1.86
N TYR A 123 6.01 17.80 -1.90
CA TYR A 123 5.69 17.01 -3.09
C TYR A 123 4.45 17.55 -3.84
N GLU A 124 3.99 18.77 -3.53
CA GLU A 124 2.90 19.44 -4.25
C GLU A 124 3.46 20.24 -5.44
N HIS A 125 3.76 19.57 -6.54
CA HIS A 125 4.35 20.17 -7.74
C HIS A 125 3.30 20.79 -8.68
N PHE A 126 2.12 20.17 -8.78
CA PHE A 126 1.05 20.58 -9.67
C PHE A 126 -0.03 21.35 -8.91
N THR A 127 -0.37 22.55 -9.39
CA THR A 127 -1.33 23.46 -8.75
C THR A 127 -2.26 24.10 -9.78
N PRO A 128 -3.50 24.48 -9.42
CA PRO A 128 -4.13 24.36 -8.10
C PRO A 128 -4.53 22.93 -7.74
N VAL A 129 -4.72 22.63 -6.45
CA VAL A 129 -5.14 21.30 -5.92
C VAL A 129 -6.57 21.36 -5.36
N CYS A 130 -7.33 20.28 -5.54
CA CYS A 130 -8.61 20.07 -4.86
C CYS A 130 -8.37 19.63 -3.41
N GLU A 131 -8.51 20.55 -2.45
CA GLU A 131 -8.43 20.27 -1.00
C GLU A 131 -9.79 19.88 -0.41
N SER A 132 -10.51 18.96 -1.07
CA SER A 132 -11.83 18.50 -0.61
C SER A 132 -12.04 17.03 -0.95
N ASN A 133 -12.77 16.32 -0.09
CA ASN A 133 -13.28 14.98 -0.38
C ASN A 133 -14.53 14.99 -1.28
N ALA A 134 -15.18 16.14 -1.45
CA ALA A 134 -16.30 16.34 -2.36
C ALA A 134 -15.78 16.68 -3.77
N LEU A 135 -15.13 15.70 -4.42
CA LEU A 135 -14.46 15.88 -5.71
C LEU A 135 -15.36 16.47 -6.81
N ASN A 136 -16.67 16.24 -6.74
CA ASN A 136 -17.66 16.80 -7.66
C ASN A 136 -17.77 18.34 -7.61
N ASN A 137 -17.26 18.97 -6.54
CA ASN A 137 -17.21 20.43 -6.40
C ASN A 137 -15.90 21.04 -6.93
N CYS A 138 -14.94 20.21 -7.36
CA CYS A 138 -13.64 20.65 -7.84
C CYS A 138 -13.59 20.66 -9.37
N SER A 139 -12.71 21.50 -9.93
CA SER A 139 -12.41 21.42 -11.36
C SER A 139 -11.66 20.11 -11.65
N ARG A 140 -11.88 19.53 -12.83
CA ARG A 140 -11.16 18.33 -13.27
C ARG A 140 -9.64 18.50 -13.16
N GLU A 141 -9.13 19.66 -13.55
CA GLU A 141 -7.70 20.00 -13.47
C GLU A 141 -7.19 19.94 -12.03
N SER A 142 -7.90 20.53 -11.07
CA SER A 142 -7.46 20.51 -9.66
C SER A 142 -7.47 19.12 -9.03
N ILE A 143 -8.35 18.23 -9.50
CA ILE A 143 -8.39 16.82 -9.09
C ILE A 143 -7.20 16.08 -9.70
N VAL A 144 -6.93 16.28 -11.00
CA VAL A 144 -5.81 15.66 -11.71
C VAL A 144 -4.49 16.09 -11.07
N ASN A 145 -4.30 17.39 -10.81
CA ASN A 145 -3.11 17.91 -10.12
C ASN A 145 -2.94 17.26 -8.73
N GLY A 146 -4.03 17.16 -7.97
CA GLY A 146 -4.03 16.49 -6.67
C GLY A 146 -3.63 15.01 -6.77
N TYR A 147 -4.13 14.30 -7.78
CA TYR A 147 -3.78 12.91 -8.07
C TYR A 147 -2.32 12.77 -8.52
N ASP A 148 -1.84 13.60 -9.43
CA ASP A 148 -0.47 13.55 -9.95
C ASP A 148 0.57 13.83 -8.86
N ASN A 149 0.27 14.72 -7.91
CA ASN A 149 1.13 14.91 -6.72
C ASN A 149 1.22 13.64 -5.85
N THR A 150 0.18 12.80 -5.80
CA THR A 150 0.27 11.49 -5.11
C THR A 150 1.23 10.53 -5.81
N LEU A 151 1.37 10.65 -7.14
CA LEU A 151 2.31 9.85 -7.92
C LEU A 151 3.75 10.31 -7.65
N VAL A 152 3.98 11.62 -7.56
CA VAL A 152 5.31 12.15 -7.20
C VAL A 152 5.75 11.66 -5.82
N TYR A 153 4.84 11.65 -4.85
CA TYR A 153 5.16 11.11 -3.53
C TYR A 153 5.35 9.59 -3.52
N THR A 154 4.57 8.85 -4.32
CA THR A 154 4.77 7.40 -4.49
C THR A 154 6.14 7.09 -5.11
N ASP A 155 6.56 7.86 -6.11
CA ASP A 155 7.89 7.77 -6.73
C ASP A 155 9.00 7.97 -5.69
N HIS A 156 8.89 9.00 -4.85
CA HIS A 156 9.82 9.23 -3.74
C HIS A 156 9.90 8.06 -2.75
N VAL A 157 8.74 7.53 -2.30
CA VAL A 157 8.71 6.39 -1.36
C VAL A 157 9.36 5.15 -1.98
N LEU A 158 9.09 4.87 -3.26
CA LEU A 158 9.69 3.73 -3.95
C LEU A 158 11.18 3.92 -4.21
N SER A 159 11.64 5.13 -4.58
CA SER A 159 13.06 5.42 -4.73
C SER A 159 13.79 5.25 -3.41
N THR A 160 13.24 5.82 -2.32
CA THR A 160 13.81 5.69 -0.98
C THR A 160 13.88 4.24 -0.54
N LEU A 161 12.85 3.43 -0.82
CA LEU A 161 12.86 1.99 -0.56
C LEU A 161 13.99 1.28 -1.33
N ILE A 162 14.19 1.61 -2.60
CA ILE A 162 15.24 1.00 -3.43
C ILE A 162 16.63 1.39 -2.92
N ASP A 163 16.82 2.64 -2.48
CA ASP A 163 18.10 3.13 -1.94
C ASP A 163 18.48 2.47 -0.59
N LEU A 164 17.52 1.86 0.11
CA LEU A 164 17.77 1.10 1.35
C LEU A 164 18.30 -0.33 1.10
N LEU A 165 18.20 -0.84 -0.14
CA LEU A 165 18.56 -2.22 -0.53
C LEU A 165 19.96 -2.31 -1.14
#